data_AF-A0A316RBK4-F1
#
_entry.id   AF-A0A316RBK4-F1
#
_cell.length_a   1.000
_cell.length_b   1.000
_cell.length_c   1.000
_cell.angle_alpha   90.00
_cell.angle_beta   90.00
_cell.angle_gamma   90.00
#
_symmetry.space_group_name_H-M   'P 1'
#
loop_
_entity.id
_entity.type
_entity.pdbx_description
1 polymer ?
#
loop_
_entity_poly.entity_id
_entity_poly.type
_entity_poly.pdbx_seq_one_letter_code
_entity_poly.pdbx_strand_id
1 'polypeptide(L)'
;MEEYPVSFQDYTLFHFDEPFEQTEYCKQLDQPLNSKSILILTKSKASLPRVKKLAKAARIAGLEVYVREYFAKAFAGNKHVHPVEKNTPAYYNAMATAKWVYTDTVLYTDFAKQPGQVLIEQVELQPTNCKNRVHLTSLENKADYHVHTKSRKGNISESALLCKLALRQLPPKAQTTNKTNLLFVINFKYYNPFFSFFTRLTERLDHSRYDITLLLEGKYADQYATQLEALDPRVHLAVKRGKMLCDAETNRRLAYLKYEHHFIEEPADISAFISDGLFVREQRRLLGDKSFDCIFNLKYDVFYWRWLLRSYNGTKIIANLNNYRSTNVDALQKKTGHIKEHEFSLFLNQDAANAAAEFDNENLCTAFDLLPYIPLKRNKDKEQATAPILEMPNKQQVLVVDKQYKSGLDTLSITTIPVFDAPPDYIVLDNHTPAATALHQVQMLAEQVKQLVVFDFFSVFTYAERSAIRHTDNICYLSSPNVYLTLQNKLGNCWLPAAQYLPGVQMEAQEYDHTIRYFDENNKVTEKDQIFDINEWLYKIKNV
;
A
#
# COMPACT_ATOMS: atom_id res chain seq x y z
N MET A 1 -9.93 -0.13 41.19
CA MET A 1 -10.53 -0.30 39.85
C MET A 1 -10.35 1.05 39.19
N GLU A 2 -9.19 1.23 38.57
CA GLU A 2 -8.85 2.48 37.87
C GLU A 2 -9.72 2.59 36.62
N GLU A 3 -10.27 3.78 36.42
CA GLU A 3 -11.07 4.15 35.26
C GLU A 3 -10.19 4.09 34.01
N TYR A 4 -10.32 3.02 33.24
CA TYR A 4 -9.88 3.03 31.86
C TYR A 4 -10.83 3.93 31.06
N PRO A 5 -10.32 4.82 30.19
CA PRO A 5 -11.15 5.69 29.35
C PRO A 5 -11.95 4.92 28.28
N VAL A 6 -11.69 3.61 28.14
CA VAL A 6 -12.66 2.65 27.63
C VAL A 6 -13.57 2.24 28.78
N SER A 7 -14.77 2.81 28.85
CA SER A 7 -15.77 2.45 29.85
C SER A 7 -15.93 0.93 29.94
N PHE A 8 -15.33 0.33 30.98
CA PHE A 8 -15.41 -1.12 31.23
C PHE A 8 -16.88 -1.57 31.33
N GLN A 9 -17.76 -0.67 31.79
CA GLN A 9 -19.20 -0.87 31.84
C GLN A 9 -19.81 -1.07 30.45
N ASP A 10 -19.46 -0.24 29.46
CA ASP A 10 -20.01 -0.36 28.09
C ASP A 10 -19.53 -1.63 27.38
N TYR A 11 -18.28 -2.04 27.61
CA TYR A 11 -17.78 -3.32 27.10
C TYR A 11 -18.52 -4.52 27.70
N THR A 12 -18.80 -4.50 29.02
CA THR A 12 -19.52 -5.61 29.66
C THR A 12 -20.96 -5.77 29.16
N LEU A 13 -21.58 -4.68 28.69
CA LEU A 13 -22.92 -4.64 28.09
C LEU A 13 -22.93 -4.91 26.58
N PHE A 14 -21.77 -4.88 25.91
CA PHE A 14 -21.65 -5.12 24.48
C PHE A 14 -21.94 -6.59 24.14
N HIS A 15 -23.12 -6.85 23.59
CA HIS A 15 -23.54 -8.16 23.10
C HIS A 15 -23.22 -8.32 21.61
N PHE A 16 -22.65 -9.47 21.26
CA PHE A 16 -22.44 -9.89 19.88
C PHE A 16 -23.20 -11.19 19.64
N ASP A 17 -24.07 -11.21 18.64
CA ASP A 17 -24.96 -12.35 18.37
C ASP A 17 -24.24 -13.58 17.82
N GLU A 18 -23.02 -13.41 17.29
CA GLU A 18 -22.19 -14.52 16.80
C GLU A 18 -21.16 -14.98 17.85
N PRO A 19 -21.02 -16.30 18.09
CA PRO A 19 -19.98 -16.83 18.97
C PRO A 19 -18.59 -16.56 18.37
N PHE A 20 -17.72 -15.94 19.17
CA PHE A 20 -16.32 -15.79 18.82
C PHE A 20 -15.58 -17.11 19.07
N GLU A 21 -15.22 -17.83 18.01
CA GLU A 21 -14.40 -19.04 18.13
C GLU A 21 -12.91 -18.73 18.01
N GLN A 22 -12.12 -19.20 18.98
CA GLN A 22 -10.67 -19.19 18.89
C GLN A 22 -10.22 -20.22 17.86
N THR A 23 -9.40 -19.78 16.89
CA THR A 23 -8.77 -20.72 15.95
C THR A 23 -7.82 -21.67 16.68
N GLU A 24 -7.89 -22.97 16.38
CA GLU A 24 -7.06 -23.98 17.06
C GLU A 24 -5.56 -23.70 16.90
N TYR A 25 -5.13 -23.14 15.77
CA TYR A 25 -3.74 -22.72 15.57
C TYR A 25 -3.30 -21.63 16.56
N CYS A 26 -4.18 -20.68 16.89
CA CYS A 26 -3.85 -19.63 17.85
C CYS A 26 -3.50 -20.18 19.23
N LYS A 27 -4.19 -21.23 19.70
CA LYS A 27 -3.90 -21.88 20.99
C LYS A 27 -2.48 -22.46 21.08
N GLN A 28 -1.93 -22.83 19.93
CA GLN A 28 -0.61 -23.47 19.85
C GLN A 28 0.52 -22.46 19.71
N LEU A 29 0.23 -21.21 19.30
CA LEU A 29 1.24 -20.17 19.06
C LEU A 29 1.91 -19.64 20.34
N ASP A 30 1.29 -19.83 21.50
CA ASP A 30 1.87 -19.42 22.79
C ASP A 30 2.76 -20.52 23.41
N GLN A 31 2.82 -21.70 22.78
CA GLN A 31 3.69 -22.78 23.24
C GLN A 31 5.15 -22.57 22.77
N PRO A 32 6.13 -22.95 23.59
CA PRO A 32 7.55 -22.80 23.25
C PRO A 32 7.94 -23.69 22.07
N LEU A 33 8.94 -23.24 21.30
CA LEU A 33 9.49 -24.04 20.22
C LEU A 33 10.13 -25.33 20.74
N ASN A 34 9.78 -26.44 20.11
CA ASN A 34 10.44 -27.72 20.29
C ASN A 34 11.72 -27.76 19.43
N SER A 35 12.86 -27.50 20.07
CA SER A 35 14.21 -27.51 19.46
C SER A 35 14.62 -28.88 18.88
N LYS A 36 13.86 -29.94 19.14
CA LYS A 36 14.12 -31.31 18.68
C LYS A 36 13.09 -31.78 17.66
N SER A 37 12.40 -30.89 16.95
CA SER A 37 11.43 -31.32 15.94
C SER A 37 11.48 -30.57 14.61
N ILE A 38 11.06 -31.27 13.57
CA ILE A 38 10.84 -30.75 12.23
C ILE A 38 9.44 -31.12 11.73
N LEU A 39 8.74 -30.16 11.13
CA LEU A 39 7.52 -30.41 10.36
C LEU A 39 7.82 -30.39 8.87
N ILE A 40 7.39 -31.41 8.15
CA ILE A 40 7.53 -31.51 6.68
C ILE A 40 6.15 -31.36 6.04
N LEU A 41 5.89 -30.17 5.50
CA LEU A 41 4.67 -29.83 4.78
C LEU A 41 4.82 -30.15 3.30
N THR A 42 3.99 -31.07 2.80
CA THR A 42 3.97 -31.40 1.38
C THR A 42 2.58 -31.35 0.76
N LYS A 43 2.52 -31.11 -0.55
CA LYS A 43 1.25 -31.08 -1.30
C LYS A 43 0.64 -32.46 -1.53
N SER A 44 1.46 -33.49 -1.75
CA SER A 44 0.96 -34.81 -2.14
C SER A 44 1.87 -35.98 -1.74
N LYS A 45 1.35 -37.20 -1.88
CA LYS A 45 2.10 -38.46 -1.71
C LYS A 45 3.29 -38.58 -2.67
N ALA A 46 3.30 -37.85 -3.80
CA ALA A 46 4.38 -37.91 -4.78
C ALA A 46 5.72 -37.41 -4.20
N SER A 47 5.68 -36.58 -3.16
CA SER A 47 6.88 -36.09 -2.46
C SER A 47 7.56 -37.17 -1.59
N LEU A 48 7.00 -38.39 -1.48
CA LEU A 48 7.51 -39.45 -0.60
C LEU A 48 9.03 -39.68 -0.70
N PRO A 49 9.67 -39.76 -1.89
CA PRO A 49 11.11 -39.96 -1.99
C PRO A 49 11.90 -38.85 -1.27
N ARG A 50 11.46 -37.59 -1.40
CA ARG A 50 12.08 -36.44 -0.74
C ARG A 50 11.82 -36.47 0.76
N VAL A 51 10.60 -36.74 1.18
CA VAL A 51 10.23 -36.87 2.61
C VAL A 51 11.06 -37.96 3.29
N LYS A 52 11.31 -39.09 2.63
CA LYS A 52 12.20 -40.15 3.16
C LYS A 52 13.64 -39.66 3.38
N LYS A 53 14.20 -38.87 2.46
CA LYS A 53 15.55 -38.29 2.62
C LYS A 53 15.60 -37.30 3.78
N LEU A 54 14.64 -36.39 3.87
CA LEU A 54 14.53 -35.41 4.96
C LEU A 54 14.34 -36.09 6.31
N ALA A 55 13.43 -37.05 6.41
CA ALA A 55 13.20 -37.82 7.63
C ALA A 55 14.46 -38.61 8.06
N LYS A 56 15.23 -39.15 7.12
CA LYS A 56 16.52 -39.81 7.42
C LYS A 56 17.52 -38.81 7.99
N ALA A 57 17.68 -37.64 7.38
CA ALA A 57 18.58 -36.59 7.86
C ALA A 57 18.17 -36.08 9.26
N ALA A 58 16.87 -35.81 9.45
CA ALA A 58 16.31 -35.39 10.72
C ALA A 58 16.51 -36.45 11.82
N ARG A 59 16.36 -37.74 11.50
CA ARG A 59 16.65 -38.84 12.42
C ARG A 59 18.13 -38.89 12.82
N ILE A 60 19.06 -38.66 11.90
CA ILE A 60 20.51 -38.57 12.22
C ILE A 60 20.74 -37.42 13.20
N ALA A 61 20.05 -36.30 12.99
CA ALA A 61 20.06 -35.18 13.92
C ALA A 61 19.28 -35.44 15.22
N GLY A 62 18.69 -36.62 15.44
CA GLY A 62 17.88 -36.92 16.63
C GLY A 62 16.65 -36.00 16.78
N LEU A 63 15.99 -35.70 15.66
CA LEU A 63 14.77 -34.89 15.61
C LEU A 63 13.53 -35.77 15.46
N GLU A 64 12.44 -35.37 16.13
CA GLU A 64 11.09 -35.87 15.88
C GLU A 64 10.55 -35.25 14.58
N VAL A 65 9.99 -36.08 13.71
CA VAL A 65 9.59 -35.69 12.36
C VAL A 65 8.07 -35.75 12.22
N TYR A 66 7.43 -34.61 12.04
CA TYR A 66 6.01 -34.55 11.74
C TYR A 66 5.78 -34.53 10.23
N VAL A 67 4.91 -35.41 9.73
CA VAL A 67 4.57 -35.53 8.30
C VAL A 67 3.06 -35.61 8.13
N ARG A 68 2.55 -35.35 6.93
CA ARG A 68 1.11 -35.48 6.65
C ARG A 68 0.60 -36.92 6.81
N GLU A 69 -0.65 -37.06 7.23
CA GLU A 69 -1.35 -38.33 7.52
C GLU A 69 -1.25 -39.37 6.40
N TYR A 70 -1.23 -38.90 5.16
CA TYR A 70 -1.18 -39.76 4.00
C TYR A 70 0.17 -40.50 3.81
N PHE A 71 1.18 -40.19 4.62
CA PHE A 71 2.43 -40.95 4.71
C PHE A 71 2.46 -42.00 5.83
N ALA A 72 1.41 -42.12 6.65
CA ALA A 72 1.39 -43.03 7.80
C ALA A 72 1.80 -44.46 7.44
N LYS A 73 1.24 -45.01 6.35
CA LYS A 73 1.59 -46.36 5.87
C LYS A 73 3.07 -46.51 5.51
N ALA A 74 3.69 -45.47 4.94
CA ALA A 74 5.08 -45.50 4.53
C ALA A 74 6.07 -45.44 5.71
N PHE A 75 5.59 -45.03 6.89
CA PHE A 75 6.39 -44.86 8.10
C PHE A 75 5.87 -45.66 9.31
N ALA A 76 4.98 -46.64 9.12
CA ALA A 76 4.28 -47.36 10.18
C ALA A 76 5.18 -48.05 11.24
N GLY A 77 6.46 -48.29 10.94
CA GLY A 77 7.44 -48.85 11.89
C GLY A 77 8.48 -47.84 12.41
N ASN A 78 8.41 -46.58 12.02
CA ASN A 78 9.40 -45.56 12.40
C ASN A 78 8.90 -44.71 13.56
N LYS A 79 9.39 -44.99 14.77
CA LYS A 79 8.98 -44.30 16.01
C LYS A 79 9.30 -42.79 16.04
N HIS A 80 10.22 -42.32 15.20
CA HIS A 80 10.60 -40.91 15.11
C HIS A 80 9.75 -40.10 14.11
N VAL A 81 8.84 -40.76 13.39
CA VAL A 81 8.00 -40.10 12.38
C VAL A 81 6.55 -40.16 12.84
N HIS A 82 5.95 -38.99 12.99
CA HIS A 82 4.60 -38.78 13.50
C HIS A 82 3.71 -38.26 12.37
N PRO A 83 2.84 -39.11 11.79
CA PRO A 83 1.82 -38.65 10.86
C PRO A 83 0.81 -37.77 11.60
N VAL A 84 0.57 -36.57 11.09
CA VAL A 84 -0.40 -35.61 11.62
C VAL A 84 -1.47 -35.32 10.57
N GLU A 85 -2.74 -35.42 11.00
CA GLU A 85 -3.89 -35.14 10.14
C GLU A 85 -4.13 -33.64 10.02
N LYS A 86 -4.28 -33.17 8.79
CA LYS A 86 -4.54 -31.75 8.50
C LYS A 86 -5.73 -31.22 9.32
N ASN A 87 -5.60 -29.99 9.81
CA ASN A 87 -6.64 -29.28 10.58
C ASN A 87 -6.94 -29.88 11.97
N THR A 88 -6.13 -30.81 12.48
CA THR A 88 -6.24 -31.30 13.86
C THR A 88 -5.37 -30.49 14.83
N PRO A 89 -5.64 -30.52 16.16
CA PRO A 89 -4.78 -29.90 17.16
C PRO A 89 -3.32 -30.35 17.06
N ALA A 90 -3.06 -31.64 16.80
CA ALA A 90 -1.70 -32.16 16.63
C ALA A 90 -0.97 -31.55 15.42
N TYR A 91 -1.69 -31.32 14.31
CA TYR A 91 -1.14 -30.66 13.13
C TYR A 91 -0.79 -29.20 13.40
N TYR A 92 -1.70 -28.46 14.03
CA TYR A 92 -1.48 -27.07 14.41
C TYR A 92 -0.36 -26.92 15.45
N ASN A 93 -0.28 -27.86 16.39
CA ASN A 93 0.80 -27.93 17.39
C ASN A 93 2.16 -28.12 16.71
N ALA A 94 2.27 -29.08 15.80
CA ALA A 94 3.50 -29.31 15.03
C ALA A 94 3.87 -28.07 14.19
N MET A 95 2.88 -27.40 13.60
CA MET A 95 3.11 -26.20 12.79
C MET A 95 3.59 -24.99 13.62
N ALA A 96 3.03 -24.80 14.81
CA ALA A 96 3.40 -23.70 15.69
C ALA A 96 4.74 -23.94 16.39
N THR A 97 4.99 -25.16 16.86
CA THR A 97 6.09 -25.44 17.80
C THR A 97 7.34 -26.05 17.16
N ALA A 98 7.26 -26.63 15.95
CA ALA A 98 8.45 -27.25 15.37
C ALA A 98 9.55 -26.22 15.11
N LYS A 99 10.79 -26.54 15.53
CA LYS A 99 11.95 -25.65 15.31
C LYS A 99 12.25 -25.47 13.83
N TRP A 100 12.14 -26.53 13.04
CA TRP A 100 12.28 -26.48 11.58
C TRP A 100 10.95 -26.77 10.91
N VAL A 101 10.62 -26.00 9.89
CA VAL A 101 9.49 -26.26 9.00
C VAL A 101 10.04 -26.34 7.59
N TYR A 102 9.88 -27.49 6.95
CA TYR A 102 10.13 -27.66 5.53
C TYR A 102 8.81 -27.58 4.78
N THR A 103 8.76 -26.88 3.64
CA THR A 103 7.60 -26.87 2.77
C THR A 103 7.95 -26.99 1.28
N ASP A 104 7.24 -27.86 0.56
CA ASP A 104 7.20 -27.86 -0.92
C ASP A 104 5.89 -27.31 -1.49
N THR A 105 5.05 -26.75 -0.62
CA THR A 105 3.75 -26.19 -0.95
C THR A 105 3.63 -24.75 -0.45
N VAL A 106 2.63 -24.03 -0.97
CA VAL A 106 2.27 -22.71 -0.46
C VAL A 106 1.91 -22.80 1.02
N LEU A 107 2.33 -21.79 1.78
CA LEU A 107 1.95 -21.65 3.18
C LEU A 107 0.46 -21.39 3.29
N TYR A 108 -0.15 -21.91 4.35
CA TYR A 108 -1.51 -21.58 4.72
C TYR A 108 -1.62 -20.09 5.05
N THR A 109 -2.79 -19.50 4.82
CA THR A 109 -3.06 -18.08 5.13
C THR A 109 -2.84 -17.77 6.60
N ASP A 110 -3.05 -18.77 7.44
CA ASP A 110 -3.00 -18.65 8.89
C ASP A 110 -1.61 -18.99 9.43
N PHE A 111 -0.64 -19.35 8.58
CA PHE A 111 0.71 -19.63 9.03
C PHE A 111 1.41 -18.34 9.48
N ALA A 112 1.64 -18.25 10.79
CA ALA A 112 2.47 -17.26 11.44
C ALA A 112 3.77 -17.93 11.89
N LYS A 113 4.91 -17.45 11.39
CA LYS A 113 6.23 -17.94 11.78
C LYS A 113 6.55 -17.46 13.20
N GLN A 114 6.97 -18.38 14.08
CA GLN A 114 7.40 -18.02 15.42
C GLN A 114 8.85 -17.50 15.45
N PRO A 115 9.21 -16.58 16.36
CA PRO A 115 10.60 -16.18 16.57
C PRO A 115 11.52 -17.38 16.80
N GLY A 116 12.58 -17.48 16.01
CA GLY A 116 13.54 -18.57 16.07
C GLY A 116 13.10 -19.85 15.35
N GLN A 117 11.89 -19.94 14.81
CA GLN A 117 11.51 -21.02 13.90
C GLN A 117 12.25 -20.85 12.57
N VAL A 118 12.66 -21.96 11.94
CA VAL A 118 13.42 -21.96 10.69
C VAL A 118 12.54 -22.53 9.58
N LEU A 119 12.19 -21.71 8.60
CA LEU A 119 11.40 -22.10 7.45
C LEU A 119 12.32 -22.36 6.24
N ILE A 120 12.21 -23.56 5.68
CA ILE A 120 12.93 -24.02 4.50
C ILE A 120 11.90 -24.27 3.40
N GLU A 121 12.01 -23.56 2.29
CA GLU A 121 11.06 -23.68 1.17
C GLU A 121 11.70 -24.29 -0.07
N GLN A 122 10.94 -25.16 -0.73
CA GLN A 122 11.24 -25.72 -2.05
C GLN A 122 9.98 -25.71 -2.93
N VAL A 123 9.42 -24.51 -3.14
CA VAL A 123 8.18 -24.30 -3.89
C VAL A 123 8.48 -23.87 -5.32
N GLU A 124 8.03 -24.65 -6.30
CA GLU A 124 8.14 -24.31 -7.72
C GLU A 124 6.86 -23.62 -8.22
N LEU A 125 6.84 -22.29 -8.17
CA LEU A 125 5.74 -21.46 -8.67
C LEU A 125 6.24 -20.36 -9.61
N GLN A 126 5.60 -20.23 -10.78
CA GLN A 126 5.88 -19.15 -11.71
C GLN A 126 5.09 -17.88 -11.34
N PRO A 127 5.69 -16.67 -11.38
CA PRO A 127 5.03 -15.41 -11.02
C PRO A 127 4.06 -14.90 -12.11
N THR A 128 3.34 -15.80 -12.78
CA THR A 128 2.51 -15.49 -13.96
C THR A 128 1.12 -14.96 -13.65
N ASN A 129 0.67 -15.08 -12.40
CA ASN A 129 -0.65 -14.59 -11.97
C ASN A 129 -0.58 -13.99 -10.57
N CYS A 130 -1.59 -13.19 -10.21
CA CYS A 130 -1.67 -12.48 -8.93
C CYS A 130 -1.51 -13.44 -7.74
N LYS A 131 -2.24 -14.57 -7.77
CA LYS A 131 -2.21 -15.58 -6.70
C LYS A 131 -0.80 -16.15 -6.47
N ASN A 132 -0.09 -16.48 -7.54
CA ASN A 132 1.27 -17.00 -7.43
C ASN A 132 2.23 -15.94 -6.92
N ARG A 133 2.14 -14.69 -7.39
CA ARG A 133 2.94 -13.56 -6.88
C ARG A 133 2.75 -13.35 -5.37
N VAL A 134 1.51 -13.49 -4.90
CA VAL A 134 1.17 -13.40 -3.48
C VAL A 134 1.79 -14.54 -2.67
N HIS A 135 1.66 -15.78 -3.15
CA HIS A 135 2.27 -16.93 -2.47
C HIS A 135 3.79 -16.85 -2.43
N LEU A 136 4.39 -16.42 -3.55
CA LEU A 136 5.80 -16.15 -3.67
C LEU A 136 6.21 -15.11 -2.63
N THR A 137 5.58 -13.94 -2.59
CA THR A 137 5.90 -12.89 -1.60
C THR A 137 5.82 -13.41 -0.15
N SER A 138 4.78 -14.17 0.21
CA SER A 138 4.65 -14.76 1.55
C SER A 138 5.79 -15.74 1.89
N LEU A 139 6.22 -16.54 0.92
CA LEU A 139 7.36 -17.46 1.08
C LEU A 139 8.68 -16.70 1.18
N GLU A 140 8.88 -15.70 0.31
CA GLU A 140 10.03 -14.80 0.36
C GLU A 140 10.14 -14.21 1.75
N ASN A 141 9.11 -13.56 2.27
CA ASN A 141 9.19 -12.84 3.53
C ASN A 141 9.33 -13.72 4.79
N LYS A 142 9.06 -15.03 4.70
CA LYS A 142 9.08 -15.95 5.85
C LYS A 142 10.23 -16.96 5.81
N ALA A 143 10.71 -17.33 4.63
CA ALA A 143 11.71 -18.38 4.49
C ALA A 143 13.11 -17.90 4.90
N ASP A 144 13.83 -18.76 5.60
CA ASP A 144 15.25 -18.60 5.92
C ASP A 144 16.12 -19.20 4.81
N TYR A 145 15.65 -20.29 4.20
CA TYR A 145 16.36 -21.06 3.17
C TYR A 145 15.47 -21.38 1.97
N HIS A 146 16.03 -21.23 0.77
CA HIS A 146 15.41 -21.55 -0.51
C HIS A 146 16.21 -22.66 -1.20
N VAL A 147 15.60 -23.82 -1.37
CA VAL A 147 16.25 -25.00 -1.97
C VAL A 147 16.05 -24.97 -3.48
N HIS A 148 17.13 -24.96 -4.29
CA HIS A 148 17.12 -24.92 -5.77
C HIS A 148 15.72 -25.06 -6.42
N THR A 149 15.00 -23.95 -6.56
CA THR A 149 13.72 -23.89 -7.27
C THR A 149 13.97 -23.33 -8.67
N LYS A 150 13.14 -23.70 -9.65
CA LYS A 150 13.25 -23.14 -11.02
C LYS A 150 12.82 -21.67 -11.08
N SER A 151 12.01 -21.23 -10.13
CA SER A 151 11.40 -19.89 -10.10
C SER A 151 12.25 -18.85 -9.36
N ARG A 152 13.25 -19.26 -8.57
CA ARG A 152 14.12 -18.36 -7.79
C ARG A 152 15.54 -18.89 -7.74
N LYS A 153 16.51 -17.99 -7.59
CA LYS A 153 17.89 -18.41 -7.27
C LYS A 153 17.91 -19.02 -5.86
N GLY A 154 17.92 -20.35 -5.79
CA GLY A 154 18.06 -21.09 -4.53
C GLY A 154 19.39 -20.77 -3.85
N ASN A 155 19.37 -20.62 -2.52
CA ASN A 155 20.57 -20.30 -1.74
C ASN A 155 21.22 -21.54 -1.11
N ILE A 156 20.57 -22.71 -1.20
CA ILE A 156 21.11 -23.99 -0.72
C ILE A 156 20.71 -25.14 -1.68
N SER A 157 21.61 -26.10 -1.86
CA SER A 157 21.32 -27.34 -2.61
C SER A 157 20.61 -28.38 -1.76
N GLU A 158 19.89 -29.33 -2.38
CA GLU A 158 19.24 -30.43 -1.63
C GLU A 158 20.26 -31.22 -0.80
N SER A 159 21.43 -31.53 -1.38
CA SER A 159 22.50 -32.24 -0.67
C SER A 159 23.05 -31.43 0.51
N ALA A 160 23.25 -30.13 0.34
CA ALA A 160 23.70 -29.25 1.41
C ALA A 160 22.65 -29.09 2.51
N LEU A 161 21.36 -29.01 2.15
CA LEU A 161 20.24 -29.00 3.09
C LEU A 161 20.26 -30.26 3.96
N LEU A 162 20.32 -31.45 3.34
CA LEU A 162 20.31 -32.72 4.06
C LEU A 162 21.50 -32.82 5.04
N CYS A 163 22.69 -32.40 4.60
CA CYS A 163 23.89 -32.38 5.44
C CYS A 163 23.74 -31.41 6.62
N LYS A 164 23.38 -30.15 6.36
CA LYS A 164 23.20 -29.13 7.40
C LYS A 164 22.07 -29.49 8.37
N LEU A 165 20.98 -30.08 7.90
CA LEU A 165 19.91 -30.57 8.76
C LEU A 165 20.39 -31.69 9.68
N ALA A 166 21.12 -32.68 9.15
CA ALA A 166 21.68 -33.78 9.93
C ALA A 166 22.67 -33.30 11.01
N LEU A 167 23.35 -32.18 10.77
CA LEU A 167 24.28 -31.55 11.72
C LEU A 167 23.63 -30.47 12.59
N ARG A 168 22.32 -30.19 12.45
CA ARG A 168 21.59 -29.08 13.09
C ARG A 168 22.20 -27.70 12.82
N GLN A 169 22.81 -27.51 11.65
CA GLN A 169 23.48 -26.28 11.20
C GLN A 169 22.59 -25.45 10.26
N LEU A 170 21.33 -25.30 10.62
CA LEU A 170 20.36 -24.45 9.95
C LEU A 170 19.81 -23.45 10.98
N PRO A 171 20.60 -22.45 11.40
CA PRO A 171 20.09 -21.39 12.27
C PRO A 171 19.07 -20.52 11.51
N PRO A 172 18.20 -19.79 12.24
CA PRO A 172 17.40 -18.72 11.63
C PRO A 172 18.30 -17.75 10.87
N LYS A 173 17.85 -17.30 9.71
CA LYS A 173 18.63 -16.42 8.84
C LYS A 173 17.88 -15.12 8.66
N ALA A 174 18.46 -14.02 9.14
CA ALA A 174 17.96 -12.69 8.86
C ALA A 174 18.03 -12.42 7.35
N GLN A 175 16.98 -11.81 6.80
CA GLN A 175 16.99 -11.33 5.42
C GLN A 175 17.82 -10.06 5.35
N THR A 176 19.08 -10.20 4.98
CA THR A 176 19.96 -9.05 4.72
C THR A 176 19.74 -8.60 3.28
N THR A 177 19.09 -7.46 3.12
CA THR A 177 19.02 -6.74 1.85
C THR A 177 19.75 -5.42 2.00
N ASN A 178 20.51 -5.03 0.98
CA ASN A 178 21.13 -3.71 0.90
C ASN A 178 20.14 -2.65 0.38
N LYS A 179 18.91 -3.07 0.05
CA LYS A 179 17.84 -2.20 -0.44
C LYS A 179 17.05 -1.62 0.72
N THR A 180 16.52 -0.43 0.50
CA THR A 180 15.50 0.17 1.35
C THR A 180 14.15 -0.49 1.07
N ASN A 181 13.54 -1.08 2.09
CA ASN A 181 12.27 -1.79 2.02
C ASN A 181 11.10 -0.81 2.20
N LEU A 182 10.25 -0.70 1.19
CA LEU A 182 9.08 0.19 1.17
C LEU A 182 7.80 -0.63 1.25
N LEU A 183 6.93 -0.32 2.22
CA LEU A 183 5.59 -0.90 2.33
C LEU A 183 4.54 0.12 1.88
N PHE A 184 3.70 -0.24 0.93
CA PHE A 184 2.54 0.54 0.51
C PHE A 184 1.25 -0.16 0.92
N VAL A 185 0.32 0.60 1.49
CA VAL A 185 -1.01 0.10 1.84
C VAL A 185 -2.06 1.06 1.30
N ILE A 186 -3.01 0.57 0.49
CA ILE A 186 -3.98 1.40 -0.25
C ILE A 186 -5.41 1.16 0.24
N ASN A 187 -6.07 2.21 0.73
CA ASN A 187 -7.50 2.13 1.00
C ASN A 187 -8.27 1.95 -0.30
N PHE A 188 -9.00 0.84 -0.41
CA PHE A 188 -9.67 0.46 -1.64
C PHE A 188 -10.84 1.34 -2.05
N LYS A 189 -11.42 2.13 -1.13
CA LYS A 189 -12.35 3.21 -1.50
C LYS A 189 -11.70 4.18 -2.50
N TYR A 190 -10.39 4.34 -2.41
CA TYR A 190 -9.55 5.18 -3.25
C TYR A 190 -8.61 4.33 -4.11
N TYR A 191 -8.96 3.07 -4.42
CA TYR A 191 -8.09 2.15 -5.15
C TYR A 191 -7.70 2.70 -6.52
N ASN A 192 -8.68 3.02 -7.37
CA ASN A 192 -8.41 3.49 -8.74
C ASN A 192 -7.44 4.70 -8.77
N PRO A 193 -7.63 5.74 -7.94
CA PRO A 193 -6.66 6.82 -7.88
C PRO A 193 -5.30 6.37 -7.31
N PHE A 194 -5.24 5.71 -6.15
CA PHE A 194 -3.93 5.37 -5.60
C PHE A 194 -3.18 4.28 -6.38
N PHE A 195 -3.88 3.38 -7.05
CA PHE A 195 -3.29 2.31 -7.83
C PHE A 195 -2.54 2.85 -9.05
N SER A 196 -3.10 3.85 -9.75
CA SER A 196 -2.44 4.42 -10.92
C SER A 196 -1.27 5.32 -10.51
N PHE A 197 -1.40 6.03 -9.39
CA PHE A 197 -0.27 6.70 -8.73
C PHE A 197 0.84 5.69 -8.40
N PHE A 198 0.51 4.65 -7.63
CA PHE A 198 1.44 3.63 -7.17
C PHE A 198 2.14 2.93 -8.34
N THR A 199 1.39 2.57 -9.40
CA THR A 199 1.98 1.91 -10.58
C THR A 199 3.09 2.77 -11.19
N ARG A 200 2.82 4.06 -11.46
CA ARG A 200 3.82 4.98 -12.04
C ARG A 200 4.98 5.26 -11.11
N LEU A 201 4.70 5.38 -9.82
CA LEU A 201 5.71 5.47 -8.79
C LEU A 201 6.69 4.30 -8.93
N THR A 202 6.17 3.07 -8.91
CA THR A 202 7.00 1.86 -8.94
C THR A 202 7.72 1.62 -10.26
N GLU A 203 7.21 2.12 -11.39
CA GLU A 203 7.89 2.02 -12.69
C GLU A 203 9.17 2.87 -12.75
N ARG A 204 9.25 3.97 -11.97
CA ARG A 204 10.39 4.91 -11.96
C ARG A 204 11.35 4.72 -10.79
N LEU A 205 10.96 3.92 -9.79
CA LEU A 205 11.83 3.61 -8.67
C LEU A 205 13.02 2.77 -9.10
N ASP A 206 14.19 3.10 -8.58
CA ASP A 206 15.39 2.30 -8.76
C ASP A 206 15.28 1.00 -7.95
N HIS A 207 14.83 -0.07 -8.61
CA HIS A 207 14.70 -1.41 -8.02
C HIS A 207 16.04 -2.03 -7.61
N SER A 208 17.19 -1.43 -7.92
CA SER A 208 18.48 -1.84 -7.37
C SER A 208 18.68 -1.31 -5.93
N ARG A 209 18.03 -0.18 -5.60
CA ARG A 209 18.08 0.49 -4.30
C ARG A 209 16.85 0.25 -3.44
N TYR A 210 15.69 0.04 -4.05
CA TYR A 210 14.41 -0.09 -3.35
C TYR A 210 13.78 -1.47 -3.56
N ASP A 211 13.23 -2.05 -2.50
CA ASP A 211 12.40 -3.26 -2.52
C ASP A 211 10.99 -2.87 -2.09
N ILE A 212 10.00 -3.09 -2.97
CA ILE A 212 8.67 -2.51 -2.84
C ILE A 212 7.66 -3.62 -2.60
N THR A 213 6.85 -3.48 -1.53
CA THR A 213 5.76 -4.40 -1.20
C THR A 213 4.43 -3.66 -1.15
N LEU A 214 3.44 -4.12 -1.89
CA LEU A 214 2.04 -3.67 -1.81
C LEU A 214 1.24 -4.63 -0.92
N LEU A 215 0.66 -4.13 0.17
CA LEU A 215 -0.23 -4.88 1.05
C LEU A 215 -1.69 -4.48 0.83
N LEU A 216 -2.56 -5.47 0.63
CA LEU A 216 -3.98 -5.29 0.37
C LEU A 216 -4.88 -6.32 1.09
N GLU A 217 -6.19 -6.08 1.16
CA GLU A 217 -7.14 -7.12 1.61
C GLU A 217 -7.34 -8.21 0.55
N GLY A 218 -7.48 -9.46 0.99
CA GLY A 218 -7.56 -10.62 0.12
C GLY A 218 -8.68 -10.57 -0.91
N LYS A 219 -9.85 -10.04 -0.55
CA LYS A 219 -11.01 -9.91 -1.45
C LYS A 219 -10.68 -9.03 -2.67
N TYR A 220 -9.85 -8.02 -2.48
CA TYR A 220 -9.44 -7.10 -3.54
C TYR A 220 -8.32 -7.65 -4.41
N ALA A 221 -7.50 -8.57 -3.87
CA ALA A 221 -6.52 -9.30 -4.67
C ALA A 221 -7.18 -10.12 -5.77
N ASP A 222 -8.35 -10.69 -5.45
CA ASP A 222 -9.15 -11.47 -6.39
C ASP A 222 -9.93 -10.55 -7.34
N GLN A 223 -10.54 -9.48 -6.82
CA GLN A 223 -11.29 -8.50 -7.63
C GLN A 223 -10.43 -7.78 -8.67
N TYR A 224 -9.19 -7.41 -8.33
CA TYR A 224 -8.30 -6.62 -9.16
C TYR A 224 -7.11 -7.43 -9.70
N ALA A 225 -7.24 -8.76 -9.77
CA ALA A 225 -6.16 -9.68 -10.14
C ALA A 225 -5.45 -9.28 -11.43
N THR A 226 -6.20 -8.95 -12.50
CA THR A 226 -5.63 -8.57 -13.81
C THR A 226 -4.81 -7.29 -13.76
N GLN A 227 -5.23 -6.30 -12.96
CA GLN A 227 -4.46 -5.05 -12.79
C GLN A 227 -3.19 -5.30 -11.98
N LEU A 228 -3.29 -6.08 -10.91
CA LEU A 228 -2.15 -6.48 -10.07
C LEU A 228 -1.16 -7.37 -10.84
N GLU A 229 -1.62 -8.16 -11.80
CA GLU A 229 -0.78 -8.94 -12.71
C GLU A 229 0.04 -8.05 -13.64
N ALA A 230 -0.55 -6.94 -14.11
CA ALA A 230 0.10 -5.97 -14.97
C ALA A 230 1.06 -5.01 -14.24
N LEU A 231 1.08 -5.02 -12.91
CA LEU A 231 2.05 -4.27 -12.10
C LEU A 231 3.47 -4.81 -12.32
N ASP A 232 4.48 -3.94 -12.25
CA ASP A 232 5.89 -4.31 -12.38
C ASP A 232 6.20 -5.61 -11.60
N PRO A 233 6.80 -6.63 -12.24
CA PRO A 233 7.01 -7.95 -11.63
C PRO A 233 7.96 -7.93 -10.43
N ARG A 234 8.75 -6.86 -10.27
CA ARG A 234 9.66 -6.66 -9.13
C ARG A 234 8.94 -6.15 -7.88
N VAL A 235 7.69 -5.71 -8.01
CA VAL A 235 6.86 -5.33 -6.86
C VAL A 235 6.25 -6.57 -6.22
N HIS A 236 6.50 -6.73 -4.92
CA HIS A 236 5.97 -7.81 -4.11
C HIS A 236 4.50 -7.54 -3.76
N LEU A 237 3.68 -8.60 -3.77
CA LEU A 237 2.25 -8.52 -3.47
C LEU A 237 1.95 -9.29 -2.18
N ALA A 238 1.46 -8.61 -1.16
CA ALA A 238 1.05 -9.21 0.10
C ALA A 238 -0.45 -9.02 0.31
N VAL A 239 -1.10 -10.03 0.92
CA VAL A 239 -2.54 -9.99 1.16
C VAL A 239 -2.88 -10.31 2.59
N LYS A 240 -3.76 -9.50 3.19
CA LYS A 240 -4.49 -9.85 4.40
C LYS A 240 -5.66 -10.77 4.04
N ARG A 241 -5.48 -12.07 4.28
CA ARG A 241 -6.55 -13.09 4.18
C ARG A 241 -6.87 -13.65 5.57
N GLY A 242 -8.13 -13.99 5.79
CA GLY A 242 -8.59 -14.55 7.07
C GLY A 242 -8.76 -13.52 8.20
N LYS A 243 -9.29 -14.03 9.32
CA LYS A 243 -9.38 -13.31 10.61
C LYS A 243 -8.01 -13.28 11.29
N MET A 244 -7.81 -12.36 12.23
CA MET A 244 -6.59 -12.35 13.06
C MET A 244 -6.54 -13.60 13.93
N LEU A 245 -5.33 -14.11 14.20
CA LEU A 245 -5.13 -15.26 15.08
C LEU A 245 -5.15 -14.80 16.53
N CYS A 246 -6.32 -14.87 17.16
CA CYS A 246 -6.54 -14.48 18.55
C CYS A 246 -7.54 -15.42 19.24
N ASP A 247 -7.58 -15.36 20.58
CA ASP A 247 -8.61 -16.01 21.38
C ASP A 247 -9.98 -15.31 21.25
N ALA A 248 -11.01 -15.97 21.77
CA ALA A 248 -12.39 -15.49 21.67
C ALA A 248 -12.61 -14.13 22.34
N GLU A 249 -11.99 -13.90 23.50
CA GLU A 249 -12.11 -12.67 24.27
C GLU A 249 -11.40 -11.51 23.56
N THR A 250 -10.18 -11.73 23.07
CA THR A 250 -9.44 -10.77 22.26
C THR A 250 -10.21 -10.42 20.98
N ASN A 251 -10.87 -11.40 20.34
CA ASN A 251 -11.71 -11.15 19.16
C ASN A 251 -12.95 -10.31 19.50
N ARG A 252 -13.59 -10.56 20.65
CA ARG A 252 -14.69 -9.72 21.15
C ARG A 252 -14.23 -8.28 21.41
N ARG A 253 -13.07 -8.10 22.02
CA ARG A 253 -12.45 -6.79 22.24
C ARG A 253 -12.17 -6.06 20.93
N LEU A 254 -11.57 -6.75 19.94
CA LEU A 254 -11.36 -6.20 18.61
C LEU A 254 -12.67 -5.78 17.93
N ALA A 255 -13.73 -6.59 18.07
CA ALA A 255 -15.04 -6.26 17.54
C ALA A 255 -15.60 -4.99 18.19
N TYR A 256 -15.57 -4.88 19.52
CA TYR A 256 -15.97 -3.68 20.25
C TYR A 256 -15.20 -2.43 19.80
N LEU A 257 -13.87 -2.51 19.76
CA LEU A 257 -13.01 -1.41 19.29
C LEU A 257 -13.25 -1.04 17.83
N LYS A 258 -13.78 -1.97 17.02
CA LYS A 258 -14.18 -1.71 15.63
C LYS A 258 -15.36 -0.74 15.53
N TYR A 259 -16.28 -0.78 16.48
CA TYR A 259 -17.46 0.07 16.49
C TYR A 259 -17.20 1.40 17.22
N GLU A 260 -16.30 1.40 18.20
CA GLU A 260 -16.01 2.56 19.08
C GLU A 260 -14.77 3.39 18.66
N HIS A 261 -14.43 3.42 17.37
CA HIS A 261 -13.22 4.09 16.83
C HIS A 261 -13.02 5.57 17.23
N HIS A 262 -14.04 6.24 17.77
CA HIS A 262 -14.02 7.66 18.11
C HIS A 262 -13.61 7.97 19.56
N PHE A 263 -13.32 6.95 20.38
CA PHE A 263 -13.17 7.10 21.84
C PHE A 263 -11.76 6.90 22.37
N ILE A 264 -10.79 6.44 21.57
CA ILE A 264 -9.48 6.08 22.12
C ILE A 264 -8.40 6.95 21.52
N GLU A 265 -8.05 7.96 22.31
CA GLU A 265 -7.10 9.02 21.97
C GLU A 265 -5.67 8.58 22.30
N GLU A 266 -5.48 7.80 23.37
CA GLU A 266 -4.16 7.37 23.85
C GLU A 266 -3.81 5.92 23.48
N PRO A 267 -2.60 5.68 22.93
CA PRO A 267 -2.17 4.32 22.60
C PRO A 267 -2.09 3.38 23.81
N ALA A 268 -1.78 3.91 24.99
CA ALA A 268 -1.65 3.14 26.23
C ALA A 268 -2.96 2.43 26.63
N ASP A 269 -4.11 3.03 26.36
CA ASP A 269 -5.41 2.46 26.68
C ASP A 269 -5.74 1.25 25.81
N ILE A 270 -5.30 1.27 24.55
CA ILE A 270 -5.41 0.11 23.67
C ILE A 270 -4.50 -1.01 24.13
N SER A 271 -3.25 -0.71 24.51
CA SER A 271 -2.32 -1.70 25.05
C SER A 271 -2.84 -2.34 26.35
N ALA A 272 -3.57 -1.59 27.18
CA ALA A 272 -4.24 -2.15 28.35
C ALA A 272 -5.42 -3.06 28.00
N PHE A 273 -6.14 -2.76 26.90
CA PHE A 273 -7.32 -3.50 26.48
C PHE A 273 -6.99 -4.73 25.59
N ILE A 274 -5.95 -4.64 24.76
CA ILE A 274 -5.48 -5.67 23.83
C ILE A 274 -4.00 -5.92 24.05
N SER A 275 -3.61 -7.19 24.17
CA SER A 275 -2.20 -7.55 24.35
C SER A 275 -1.29 -6.99 23.23
N ASP A 276 -0.15 -6.42 23.63
CA ASP A 276 0.84 -5.84 22.72
C ASP A 276 1.34 -6.83 21.64
N GLY A 277 1.34 -8.13 21.95
CA GLY A 277 1.81 -9.18 21.05
C GLY A 277 0.88 -9.47 19.86
N LEU A 278 -0.36 -8.98 19.86
CA LEU A 278 -1.35 -9.33 18.85
C LEU A 278 -0.97 -8.81 17.45
N PHE A 279 -0.69 -7.51 17.31
CA PHE A 279 -0.38 -6.90 16.02
C PHE A 279 1.02 -7.26 15.51
N VAL A 280 1.95 -7.58 16.42
CA VAL A 280 3.26 -8.17 16.06
C VAL A 280 3.10 -9.57 15.48
N ARG A 281 2.21 -10.39 16.07
CA ARG A 281 1.87 -11.73 15.54
C ARG A 281 1.19 -11.63 14.18
N GLU A 282 0.27 -10.68 14.01
CA GLU A 282 -0.39 -10.43 12.73
C GLU A 282 0.61 -9.96 11.66
N GLN A 283 1.54 -9.07 11.99
CA GLN A 283 2.65 -8.70 11.12
C GLN A 283 3.43 -9.94 10.65
N ARG A 284 3.85 -10.82 11.57
CA ARG A 284 4.58 -12.05 11.20
C ARG A 284 3.75 -12.99 10.33
N ARG A 285 2.44 -13.04 10.56
CA ARG A 285 1.52 -13.80 9.72
C ARG A 285 1.43 -13.23 8.31
N LEU A 286 1.41 -11.91 8.14
CA LEU A 286 1.24 -11.27 6.84
C LEU A 286 2.56 -11.17 6.07
N LEU A 287 3.61 -10.68 6.72
CA LEU A 287 4.88 -10.26 6.12
C LEU A 287 6.10 -10.92 6.77
N GLY A 288 5.92 -11.97 7.59
CA GLY A 288 7.02 -12.77 8.12
C GLY A 288 8.01 -11.96 8.93
N ASP A 289 9.30 -12.12 8.63
CA ASP A 289 10.39 -11.42 9.31
C ASP A 289 10.87 -10.19 8.52
N LYS A 290 10.17 -9.80 7.45
CA LYS A 290 10.54 -8.63 6.64
C LYS A 290 10.30 -7.34 7.45
N SER A 291 11.37 -6.56 7.61
CA SER A 291 11.31 -5.20 8.13
C SER A 291 11.12 -4.19 6.99
N PHE A 292 10.53 -3.05 7.30
CA PHE A 292 10.34 -1.96 6.35
C PHE A 292 11.02 -0.71 6.90
N ASP A 293 11.70 0.01 6.02
CA ASP A 293 12.35 1.27 6.35
C ASP A 293 11.35 2.42 6.25
N CYS A 294 10.44 2.37 5.27
CA CYS A 294 9.38 3.37 5.09
C CYS A 294 8.03 2.69 4.82
N ILE A 295 6.95 3.25 5.39
CA ILE A 295 5.59 2.73 5.27
C ILE A 295 4.65 3.84 4.80
N PHE A 296 4.10 3.68 3.62
CA PHE A 296 3.14 4.57 2.99
C PHE A 296 1.71 4.09 3.26
N ASN A 297 1.03 4.77 4.19
CA ASN A 297 -0.39 4.62 4.46
C ASN A 297 -1.21 5.51 3.51
N LEU A 298 -1.72 4.94 2.42
CA LEU A 298 -2.56 5.63 1.45
C LEU A 298 -4.04 5.53 1.86
N LYS A 299 -4.41 6.27 2.92
CA LYS A 299 -5.78 6.47 3.47
C LYS A 299 -6.42 5.33 4.26
N TYR A 300 -5.65 4.39 4.81
CA TYR A 300 -6.18 3.40 5.74
C TYR A 300 -6.20 3.96 7.19
N ASP A 301 -7.22 4.76 7.46
CA ASP A 301 -7.37 5.50 8.74
C ASP A 301 -8.27 4.75 9.74
N VAL A 302 -8.54 3.46 9.50
CA VAL A 302 -9.38 2.62 10.38
C VAL A 302 -8.52 1.85 11.38
N PHE A 303 -9.04 1.63 12.59
CA PHE A 303 -8.31 1.07 13.74
C PHE A 303 -7.41 -0.12 13.40
N TYR A 304 -7.95 -1.16 12.75
CA TYR A 304 -7.17 -2.37 12.46
C TYR A 304 -5.88 -2.04 11.70
N TRP A 305 -5.98 -1.21 10.66
CA TRP A 305 -4.84 -0.86 9.83
C TRP A 305 -3.90 0.09 10.55
N ARG A 306 -4.43 1.08 11.28
CA ARG A 306 -3.64 1.96 12.14
C ARG A 306 -2.74 1.16 13.10
N TRP A 307 -3.34 0.25 13.86
CA TRP A 307 -2.61 -0.56 14.84
C TRP A 307 -1.69 -1.61 14.24
N LEU A 308 -2.08 -2.20 13.11
CA LEU A 308 -1.19 -3.06 12.34
C LEU A 308 0.04 -2.29 11.84
N LEU A 309 -0.12 -1.08 11.30
CA LEU A 309 1.01 -0.31 10.76
C LEU A 309 1.96 0.19 11.85
N ARG A 310 1.44 0.46 13.05
CA ARG A 310 2.26 0.80 14.22
C ARG A 310 3.15 -0.34 14.70
N SER A 311 2.77 -1.61 14.50
CA SER A 311 3.60 -2.74 14.95
C SER A 311 4.85 -2.93 14.08
N TYR A 312 4.89 -2.35 12.88
CA TYR A 312 6.09 -2.35 12.06
C TYR A 312 7.07 -1.29 12.54
N ASN A 313 8.35 -1.62 12.49
CA ASN A 313 9.42 -0.62 12.59
C ASN A 313 9.54 0.17 11.26
N GLY A 314 10.15 1.35 11.28
CA GLY A 314 10.39 2.20 10.10
C GLY A 314 9.61 3.52 10.12
N THR A 315 9.93 4.40 9.21
CA THR A 315 9.31 5.72 9.08
C THR A 315 7.89 5.61 8.54
N LYS A 316 6.94 6.27 9.21
CA LYS A 316 5.51 6.20 8.86
C LYS A 316 5.10 7.44 8.11
N ILE A 317 4.52 7.23 6.94
CA ILE A 317 4.16 8.27 6.00
C ILE A 317 2.68 8.11 5.65
N ILE A 318 1.85 9.11 5.94
CA ILE A 318 0.41 9.08 5.61
C ILE A 318 0.09 9.98 4.41
N ALA A 319 -0.71 9.48 3.46
CA ALA A 319 -1.30 10.34 2.43
C ALA A 319 -2.60 10.97 2.93
N ASN A 320 -2.54 12.27 3.19
CA ASN A 320 -3.66 13.03 3.70
C ASN A 320 -4.38 13.82 2.60
N LEU A 321 -5.49 13.25 2.13
CA LEU A 321 -6.36 13.83 1.09
C LEU A 321 -7.55 14.64 1.63
N ASN A 322 -7.65 14.88 2.93
CA ASN A 322 -8.82 15.57 3.49
C ASN A 322 -8.70 17.08 3.29
N ASN A 323 -9.74 17.70 2.71
CA ASN A 323 -9.91 19.15 2.80
C ASN A 323 -10.42 19.49 4.20
N TYR A 324 -9.54 20.00 5.05
CA TYR A 324 -9.88 20.49 6.38
C TYR A 324 -10.62 21.82 6.24
N ARG A 325 -11.96 21.78 6.31
CA ARG A 325 -12.77 23.01 6.45
C ARG A 325 -13.01 23.24 7.94
N SER A 326 -12.81 24.47 8.39
CA SER A 326 -12.93 24.94 9.79
C SER A 326 -14.33 24.79 10.40
N THR A 327 -15.33 24.32 9.65
CA THR A 327 -16.73 24.29 10.08
C THR A 327 -17.09 23.12 11.01
N ASN A 328 -16.14 22.24 11.39
CA ASN A 328 -16.39 21.16 12.36
C ASN A 328 -15.11 20.78 13.13
N VAL A 329 -14.77 21.59 14.14
CA VAL A 329 -13.54 21.52 14.94
C VAL A 329 -13.38 20.18 15.67
N ASP A 330 -14.46 19.63 16.25
CA ASP A 330 -14.40 18.35 17.00
C ASP A 330 -14.11 17.14 16.10
N ALA A 331 -14.75 17.07 14.93
CA ALA A 331 -14.46 16.02 13.94
C ALA A 331 -13.06 16.18 13.34
N LEU A 332 -12.48 17.38 13.41
CA LEU A 332 -11.13 17.70 12.96
C LEU A 332 -10.07 17.33 14.01
N GLN A 333 -10.30 17.65 15.30
CA GLN A 333 -9.42 17.29 16.42
C GLN A 333 -9.24 15.78 16.54
N LYS A 334 -10.35 15.02 16.43
CA LYS A 334 -10.28 13.54 16.43
C LYS A 334 -9.52 12.96 15.23
N LYS A 335 -9.54 13.65 14.08
CA LYS A 335 -8.80 13.23 12.86
C LYS A 335 -7.33 13.63 12.89
N THR A 336 -6.96 14.72 13.57
CA THR A 336 -5.58 15.22 13.66
C THR A 336 -4.75 14.44 14.67
N GLY A 337 -5.34 13.87 15.73
CA GLY A 337 -4.63 12.95 16.64
C GLY A 337 -3.97 11.75 15.93
N HIS A 338 -4.59 11.22 14.87
CA HIS A 338 -4.01 10.12 14.07
C HIS A 338 -2.81 10.56 13.21
N ILE A 339 -2.77 11.84 12.83
CA ILE A 339 -1.69 12.41 12.02
C ILE A 339 -0.40 12.45 12.84
N LYS A 340 -0.49 12.79 14.13
CA LYS A 340 0.64 12.83 15.09
C LYS A 340 1.43 11.53 15.19
N GLU A 341 0.82 10.41 14.81
CA GLU A 341 1.41 9.07 14.88
C GLU A 341 2.27 8.73 13.66
N HIS A 342 2.23 9.59 12.64
CA HIS A 342 3.06 9.48 11.45
C HIS A 342 4.18 10.51 11.54
N GLU A 343 5.37 10.13 11.10
CA GLU A 343 6.53 11.03 11.07
C GLU A 343 6.39 12.07 9.95
N PHE A 344 5.75 11.67 8.84
CA PHE A 344 5.52 12.52 7.67
C PHE A 344 4.06 12.46 7.21
N SER A 345 3.52 13.63 6.86
CA SER A 345 2.19 13.77 6.25
C SER A 345 2.28 14.34 4.86
N LEU A 346 1.75 13.58 3.91
CA LEU A 346 1.69 13.96 2.51
C LEU A 346 0.35 14.68 2.28
N PHE A 347 0.36 16.01 2.39
CA PHE A 347 -0.82 16.83 2.10
C PHE A 347 -0.95 17.03 0.59
N LEU A 348 -2.20 17.02 0.09
CA LEU A 348 -2.47 17.33 -1.31
C LEU A 348 -2.26 18.81 -1.65
N ASN A 349 -2.30 19.69 -0.64
CA ASN A 349 -2.64 21.09 -0.85
C ASN A 349 -2.22 21.96 0.38
N GLN A 350 -1.78 23.22 0.18
CA GLN A 350 -1.28 24.10 1.26
C GLN A 350 -2.36 24.50 2.27
N ASP A 351 -3.64 24.66 1.88
CA ASP A 351 -4.72 24.94 2.83
C ASP A 351 -4.93 23.80 3.83
N ALA A 352 -4.78 22.55 3.40
CA ALA A 352 -4.83 21.38 4.27
C ALA A 352 -3.60 21.32 5.18
N ALA A 353 -2.44 21.75 4.68
CA ALA A 353 -1.22 21.91 5.49
C ALA A 353 -1.31 23.08 6.47
N ASN A 354 -1.84 24.24 6.05
CA ASN A 354 -2.05 25.45 6.85
C ASN A 354 -3.14 25.26 7.89
N ALA A 355 -4.26 24.62 7.53
CA ALA A 355 -5.28 24.24 8.50
C ALA A 355 -4.65 23.30 9.52
N ALA A 356 -3.88 22.28 9.11
CA ALA A 356 -3.14 21.44 10.04
C ALA A 356 -2.18 22.26 10.93
N ALA A 357 -1.49 23.28 10.36
CA ALA A 357 -0.56 24.18 11.05
C ALA A 357 -1.24 25.19 12.01
N GLU A 358 -2.45 25.68 11.72
CA GLU A 358 -3.24 26.53 12.61
C GLU A 358 -3.71 25.77 13.86
N PHE A 359 -3.80 24.43 13.78
CA PHE A 359 -4.01 23.56 14.93
C PHE A 359 -2.68 23.12 15.59
N ASP A 360 -1.53 23.56 15.06
CA ASP A 360 -0.16 23.15 15.41
C ASP A 360 0.54 24.13 16.35
N ASN A 361 -0.19 24.67 17.34
CA ASN A 361 0.45 25.30 18.49
C ASN A 361 1.28 24.30 19.34
N GLU A 362 1.40 23.02 18.94
CA GLU A 362 2.02 21.94 19.72
C GLU A 362 2.96 20.97 18.95
N ASN A 363 3.59 21.35 17.83
CA ASN A 363 4.68 20.57 17.17
C ASN A 363 4.34 19.09 16.86
N LEU A 364 3.36 18.83 16.00
CA LEU A 364 2.79 17.50 15.83
C LEU A 364 3.53 16.55 14.90
N CYS A 365 4.21 17.06 13.86
CA CYS A 365 5.10 16.29 12.96
C CYS A 365 6.13 17.24 12.33
N THR A 366 7.34 16.77 11.99
CA THR A 366 8.23 17.52 11.08
C THR A 366 7.60 17.57 9.69
N ALA A 367 6.89 18.65 9.41
CA ALA A 367 6.17 18.88 8.15
C ALA A 367 7.16 19.14 7.00
N PHE A 368 7.66 18.10 6.34
CA PHE A 368 8.39 18.29 5.08
C PHE A 368 8.06 17.22 4.02
N ASP A 369 7.89 17.77 2.82
CA ASP A 369 7.68 17.23 1.48
C ASP A 369 6.30 16.66 1.10
N LEU A 370 5.56 17.53 0.39
CA LEU A 370 4.29 17.30 -0.31
C LEU A 370 4.31 16.04 -1.16
N LEU A 371 3.15 15.35 -1.25
CA LEU A 371 2.97 14.37 -2.33
C LEU A 371 3.05 15.13 -3.66
N PRO A 372 3.88 14.70 -4.62
CA PRO A 372 3.70 15.11 -5.99
C PRO A 372 2.27 14.83 -6.41
N TYR A 373 1.50 15.87 -6.75
CA TYR A 373 0.24 15.68 -7.43
C TYR A 373 0.51 14.97 -8.76
N ILE A 374 0.19 13.67 -8.86
CA ILE A 374 0.24 12.89 -10.09
C ILE A 374 -1.20 12.64 -10.58
N PRO A 375 -1.66 13.34 -11.63
CA PRO A 375 -2.94 13.08 -12.27
C PRO A 375 -3.04 11.62 -12.73
N LEU A 376 -4.23 11.07 -12.94
CA LEU A 376 -4.48 9.63 -13.02
C LEU A 376 -4.99 9.16 -14.37
N LYS A 377 -4.13 9.00 -15.38
CA LYS A 377 -4.46 8.08 -16.47
C LYS A 377 -3.24 7.56 -17.22
N ARG A 378 -3.30 6.27 -17.53
CA ARG A 378 -2.47 5.59 -18.51
C ARG A 378 -3.30 5.50 -19.78
N ASN A 379 -2.90 6.19 -20.84
CA ASN A 379 -3.30 5.79 -22.17
C ASN A 379 -2.05 5.25 -22.84
N LYS A 380 -1.87 3.91 -22.78
CA LYS A 380 -0.75 3.21 -23.44
C LYS A 380 -0.71 3.47 -24.95
N ASP A 381 -1.83 3.91 -25.51
CA ASP A 381 -1.92 4.42 -26.85
C ASP A 381 -2.09 5.94 -26.75
N LYS A 382 -1.04 6.71 -27.10
CA LYS A 382 -1.13 8.17 -27.32
C LYS A 382 -2.32 8.54 -28.22
N GLU A 383 -2.82 7.57 -28.99
CA GLU A 383 -3.90 7.69 -29.99
C GLU A 383 -5.34 7.53 -29.45
N GLN A 384 -5.61 6.80 -28.34
CA GLN A 384 -7.00 6.43 -27.98
C GLN A 384 -7.75 7.36 -27.03
N ALA A 385 -7.12 8.38 -26.44
CA ALA A 385 -7.79 9.35 -25.54
C ALA A 385 -8.02 10.68 -26.26
N THR A 386 -8.52 10.64 -27.48
CA THR A 386 -9.01 11.86 -28.13
C THR A 386 -10.42 12.16 -27.61
N ALA A 387 -10.60 13.32 -26.98
CA ALA A 387 -11.93 13.86 -26.73
C ALA A 387 -12.70 13.88 -28.06
N PRO A 388 -13.86 13.20 -28.18
CA PRO A 388 -14.59 13.17 -29.44
C PRO A 388 -15.04 14.58 -29.82
N ILE A 389 -14.96 14.90 -31.11
CA ILE A 389 -15.45 16.16 -31.65
C ILE A 389 -16.91 15.98 -32.08
N LEU A 390 -17.79 16.85 -31.61
CA LEU A 390 -19.16 16.98 -32.09
C LEU A 390 -19.30 18.25 -32.92
N GLU A 391 -19.94 18.14 -34.08
CA GLU A 391 -20.39 19.30 -34.86
C GLU A 391 -21.80 19.69 -34.40
N MET A 392 -21.94 20.93 -33.95
CA MET A 392 -23.20 21.51 -33.51
C MET A 392 -24.03 21.97 -34.71
N PRO A 393 -25.37 22.15 -34.57
CA PRO A 393 -26.25 22.57 -35.66
C PRO A 393 -25.85 23.89 -36.34
N ASN A 394 -25.12 24.77 -35.64
CA ASN A 394 -24.56 26.01 -36.15
C ASN A 394 -23.19 25.82 -36.85
N LYS A 395 -22.78 24.59 -37.15
CA LYS A 395 -21.46 24.18 -37.69
C LYS A 395 -20.26 24.43 -36.76
N GLN A 396 -20.51 24.76 -35.49
CA GLN A 396 -19.44 24.90 -34.52
C GLN A 396 -18.97 23.53 -34.06
N GLN A 397 -17.66 23.30 -34.06
CA GLN A 397 -17.09 22.06 -33.52
C GLN A 397 -16.75 22.23 -32.04
N VAL A 398 -17.13 21.23 -31.23
CA VAL A 398 -16.78 21.18 -29.81
C VAL A 398 -16.12 19.85 -29.45
N LEU A 399 -15.15 19.91 -28.54
CA LEU A 399 -14.59 18.75 -27.87
C LEU A 399 -15.53 18.33 -26.73
N VAL A 400 -15.88 17.06 -26.70
CA VAL A 400 -16.65 16.45 -25.61
C VAL A 400 -15.68 15.89 -24.60
N VAL A 401 -15.57 16.56 -23.47
CA VAL A 401 -14.71 16.17 -22.36
C VAL A 401 -15.57 15.80 -21.16
N ASP A 402 -15.25 14.65 -20.54
CA ASP A 402 -16.08 13.95 -19.55
C ASP A 402 -17.21 13.10 -20.17
N LYS A 403 -17.10 11.76 -20.03
CA LYS A 403 -18.13 10.79 -20.44
C LYS A 403 -18.08 9.55 -19.55
N GLN A 404 -19.22 9.25 -18.93
CA GLN A 404 -19.65 8.02 -18.26
C GLN A 404 -18.59 7.20 -17.49
N TYR A 405 -18.74 7.13 -16.16
CA TYR A 405 -18.03 6.15 -15.35
C TYR A 405 -18.58 4.75 -15.62
N LYS A 406 -17.71 3.77 -15.89
CA LYS A 406 -18.08 2.34 -16.04
C LYS A 406 -18.63 1.69 -14.76
N SER A 407 -18.66 2.39 -13.63
CA SER A 407 -19.05 1.85 -12.33
C SER A 407 -19.99 2.79 -11.59
N GLY A 408 -21.29 2.70 -11.88
CA GLY A 408 -22.35 3.38 -11.12
C GLY A 408 -23.38 4.07 -12.00
N LEU A 409 -24.64 3.97 -11.60
CA LEU A 409 -25.85 4.44 -12.30
C LEU A 409 -25.75 5.86 -12.91
N ASP A 410 -26.04 5.93 -14.21
CA ASP A 410 -26.65 7.02 -15.00
C ASP A 410 -26.53 8.47 -14.53
N THR A 411 -25.30 8.96 -14.31
CA THR A 411 -25.03 10.40 -14.36
C THR A 411 -23.96 10.70 -15.42
N LEU A 412 -24.42 11.09 -16.61
CA LEU A 412 -23.57 11.66 -17.65
C LEU A 412 -23.30 13.13 -17.29
N SER A 413 -22.12 13.39 -16.73
CA SER A 413 -21.53 14.73 -16.75
C SER A 413 -20.82 14.89 -18.09
N ILE A 414 -21.28 15.85 -18.90
CA ILE A 414 -20.67 16.20 -20.18
C ILE A 414 -20.23 17.65 -20.07
N THR A 415 -18.94 17.91 -20.26
CA THR A 415 -18.40 19.25 -20.47
C THR A 415 -18.02 19.37 -21.95
N THR A 416 -18.57 20.35 -22.65
CA THR A 416 -18.17 20.65 -24.03
C THR A 416 -17.34 21.91 -24.05
N ILE A 417 -16.19 21.88 -24.73
CA ILE A 417 -15.35 23.04 -24.94
C ILE A 417 -15.14 23.27 -26.44
N PRO A 418 -14.89 24.50 -26.90
CA PRO A 418 -14.56 24.75 -28.30
C PRO A 418 -13.35 23.93 -28.74
N VAL A 419 -13.34 23.48 -30.00
CA VAL A 419 -12.12 22.93 -30.60
C VAL A 419 -11.06 24.02 -30.67
N PHE A 420 -9.83 23.67 -30.30
CA PHE A 420 -8.71 24.59 -30.38
C PHE A 420 -8.12 24.60 -31.80
N ASP A 421 -7.94 25.79 -32.38
CA ASP A 421 -7.32 25.96 -33.70
C ASP A 421 -5.82 25.61 -33.68
N ALA A 422 -5.19 25.76 -32.51
CA ALA A 422 -3.82 25.36 -32.20
C ALA A 422 -3.77 24.86 -30.74
N PRO A 423 -2.79 24.02 -30.35
CA PRO A 423 -2.66 23.58 -28.96
C PRO A 423 -2.59 24.78 -28.01
N PRO A 424 -3.56 24.94 -27.09
CA PRO A 424 -3.59 26.09 -26.20
C PRO A 424 -2.56 25.89 -25.08
N ASP A 425 -1.96 26.99 -24.66
CA ASP A 425 -1.16 26.99 -23.46
C ASP A 425 -2.06 26.74 -22.26
N TYR A 426 -1.52 26.12 -21.21
CA TYR A 426 -2.29 25.81 -20.03
C TYR A 426 -1.53 26.05 -18.75
N ILE A 427 -2.25 26.52 -17.73
CA ILE A 427 -1.74 26.64 -16.38
C ILE A 427 -2.48 25.67 -15.48
N VAL A 428 -1.74 24.90 -14.70
CA VAL A 428 -2.32 24.12 -13.61
C VAL A 428 -2.13 24.89 -12.33
N LEU A 429 -3.23 25.35 -11.75
CA LEU A 429 -3.20 26.06 -10.49
C LEU A 429 -2.81 25.10 -9.39
N ASP A 430 -1.96 25.62 -8.53
CA ASP A 430 -1.51 24.96 -7.33
C ASP A 430 -2.00 25.80 -6.14
N ASN A 431 -2.60 25.16 -5.15
CA ASN A 431 -3.19 25.90 -4.05
C ASN A 431 -2.19 26.36 -2.98
N HIS A 432 -0.87 26.13 -3.19
CA HIS A 432 0.18 26.83 -2.46
C HIS A 432 0.33 28.27 -2.98
N THR A 433 -0.31 28.60 -4.11
CA THR A 433 -0.34 29.94 -4.68
C THR A 433 -1.60 30.68 -4.22
N PRO A 434 -1.49 31.86 -3.56
CA PRO A 434 -2.66 32.63 -3.17
C PRO A 434 -3.57 32.95 -4.36
N ALA A 435 -4.90 32.93 -4.15
CA ALA A 435 -5.87 33.15 -5.23
C ALA A 435 -5.63 34.44 -6.02
N ALA A 436 -5.26 35.54 -5.34
CA ALA A 436 -4.91 36.80 -5.99
C ALA A 436 -3.63 36.72 -6.85
N THR A 437 -2.64 35.95 -6.40
CA THR A 437 -1.39 35.70 -7.14
C THR A 437 -1.65 34.80 -8.34
N ALA A 438 -2.41 33.72 -8.17
CA ALA A 438 -2.83 32.84 -9.25
C ALA A 438 -3.66 33.62 -10.29
N LEU A 439 -4.53 34.55 -9.85
CA LEU A 439 -5.32 35.39 -10.74
C LEU A 439 -4.41 36.30 -11.57
N HIS A 440 -3.42 36.92 -10.92
CA HIS A 440 -2.43 37.75 -11.60
C HIS A 440 -1.63 36.95 -12.65
N GLN A 441 -1.17 35.75 -12.30
CA GLN A 441 -0.47 34.85 -13.23
C GLN A 441 -1.35 34.47 -14.42
N VAL A 442 -2.62 34.11 -14.17
CA VAL A 442 -3.59 33.77 -15.23
C VAL A 442 -3.84 34.95 -16.16
N GLN A 443 -4.06 36.15 -15.62
CA GLN A 443 -4.29 37.36 -16.42
C GLN A 443 -3.06 37.71 -17.27
N MET A 444 -1.88 37.67 -16.66
CA MET A 444 -0.62 37.96 -17.36
C MET A 444 -0.35 36.96 -18.48
N LEU A 445 -0.64 35.67 -18.28
CA LEU A 445 -0.56 34.65 -19.34
C LEU A 445 -1.58 34.89 -20.43
N ALA A 446 -2.84 35.17 -20.07
CA ALA A 446 -3.92 35.38 -21.02
C ALA A 446 -3.65 36.58 -21.96
N GLU A 447 -2.88 37.58 -21.52
CA GLU A 447 -2.43 38.68 -22.38
C GLU A 447 -1.34 38.26 -23.39
N GLN A 448 -0.59 37.18 -23.10
CA GLN A 448 0.56 36.73 -23.90
C GLN A 448 0.24 35.57 -24.84
N VAL A 449 -0.82 34.80 -24.57
CA VAL A 449 -1.18 33.62 -25.33
C VAL A 449 -2.50 33.79 -26.07
N LYS A 450 -2.64 33.13 -27.22
CA LYS A 450 -3.87 33.20 -28.04
C LYS A 450 -5.06 32.56 -27.34
N GLN A 451 -4.83 31.44 -26.65
CA GLN A 451 -5.83 30.70 -25.87
C GLN A 451 -5.13 30.11 -24.65
N LEU A 452 -5.76 30.25 -23.49
CA LEU A 452 -5.28 29.75 -22.21
C LEU A 452 -6.30 28.78 -21.61
N VAL A 453 -5.85 27.59 -21.22
CA VAL A 453 -6.65 26.67 -20.40
C VAL A 453 -6.19 26.75 -18.95
N VAL A 454 -7.10 27.09 -18.04
CA VAL A 454 -6.83 27.18 -16.60
C VAL A 454 -7.40 25.96 -15.92
N PHE A 455 -6.52 25.12 -15.37
CA PHE A 455 -6.89 23.96 -14.60
C PHE A 455 -6.84 24.25 -13.11
N ASP A 456 -8.01 24.37 -12.48
CA ASP A 456 -8.15 24.60 -11.05
C ASP A 456 -8.69 23.35 -10.34
N PHE A 457 -7.82 22.35 -10.15
CA PHE A 457 -8.19 21.09 -9.47
C PHE A 457 -8.47 21.26 -7.99
N PHE A 458 -7.83 22.27 -7.38
CA PHE A 458 -7.81 22.46 -5.94
C PHE A 458 -8.82 23.53 -5.48
N SER A 459 -9.58 24.12 -6.40
CA SER A 459 -10.50 25.23 -6.13
C SER A 459 -9.77 26.44 -5.53
N VAL A 460 -8.60 26.76 -6.09
CA VAL A 460 -7.77 27.92 -5.74
C VAL A 460 -8.56 29.22 -5.90
N PHE A 461 -9.36 29.34 -6.97
CA PHE A 461 -10.17 30.53 -7.16
C PHE A 461 -11.48 30.49 -6.39
N THR A 462 -11.76 31.57 -5.65
CA THR A 462 -13.06 31.77 -5.02
C THR A 462 -14.09 32.18 -6.08
N TYR A 463 -15.31 32.51 -5.65
CA TYR A 463 -16.31 33.06 -6.57
C TYR A 463 -15.85 34.39 -7.20
N ALA A 464 -15.14 35.23 -6.45
CA ALA A 464 -14.70 36.54 -6.89
C ALA A 464 -13.65 36.45 -8.02
N GLU A 465 -12.58 35.68 -7.83
CA GLU A 465 -11.53 35.52 -8.85
C GLU A 465 -12.05 34.78 -10.08
N ARG A 466 -12.92 33.77 -9.90
CA ARG A 466 -13.60 33.13 -11.04
C ARG A 466 -14.42 34.13 -11.83
N SER A 467 -15.17 35.01 -11.16
CA SER A 467 -15.93 36.06 -11.85
C SER A 467 -15.03 37.02 -12.61
N ALA A 468 -13.82 37.29 -12.12
CA ALA A 468 -12.86 38.18 -12.79
C ALA A 468 -12.34 37.62 -14.12
N ILE A 469 -12.20 36.29 -14.26
CA ILE A 469 -11.73 35.66 -15.51
C ILE A 469 -12.85 35.13 -16.40
N ARG A 470 -14.05 34.90 -15.88
CA ARG A 470 -15.19 34.30 -16.60
C ARG A 470 -15.67 35.10 -17.81
N HIS A 471 -15.26 36.37 -17.91
CA HIS A 471 -15.60 37.27 -19.01
C HIS A 471 -14.47 37.48 -20.03
N THR A 472 -13.37 36.73 -19.90
CA THR A 472 -12.24 36.84 -20.82
C THR A 472 -12.37 35.78 -21.91
N ASP A 473 -12.57 36.21 -23.16
CA ASP A 473 -12.96 35.32 -24.27
C ASP A 473 -11.90 34.27 -24.65
N ASN A 474 -10.63 34.48 -24.29
CA ASN A 474 -9.53 33.55 -24.59
C ASN A 474 -9.15 32.62 -23.43
N ILE A 475 -9.89 32.63 -22.32
CA ILE A 475 -9.63 31.76 -21.16
C ILE A 475 -10.70 30.65 -21.07
N CYS A 476 -10.26 29.40 -21.04
CA CYS A 476 -11.09 28.24 -20.72
C CYS A 476 -10.78 27.74 -19.31
N TYR A 477 -11.70 27.95 -18.37
CA TYR A 477 -11.55 27.50 -16.98
C TYR A 477 -12.15 26.09 -16.79
N LEU A 478 -11.36 25.17 -16.23
CA LEU A 478 -11.71 23.78 -15.99
C LEU A 478 -11.28 23.35 -14.59
N SER A 479 -12.18 22.76 -13.82
CA SER A 479 -11.90 22.35 -12.43
C SER A 479 -11.82 20.84 -12.21
N SER A 480 -11.72 20.05 -13.29
CA SER A 480 -11.78 18.58 -13.23
C SER A 480 -10.46 17.95 -13.69
N PRO A 481 -9.78 17.18 -12.83
CA PRO A 481 -8.59 16.40 -13.22
C PRO A 481 -8.83 15.43 -14.38
N ASN A 482 -10.04 14.88 -14.51
CA ASN A 482 -10.36 13.96 -15.60
C ASN A 482 -10.36 14.65 -16.97
N VAL A 483 -10.78 15.91 -17.00
CA VAL A 483 -10.77 16.72 -18.22
C VAL A 483 -9.33 17.02 -18.63
N TYR A 484 -8.49 17.40 -17.67
CA TYR A 484 -7.05 17.61 -17.89
C TYR A 484 -6.36 16.40 -18.54
N LEU A 485 -6.61 15.21 -18.00
CA LEU A 485 -6.05 13.96 -18.52
C LEU A 485 -6.52 13.64 -19.94
N THR A 486 -7.77 13.99 -20.26
CA THR A 486 -8.35 13.75 -21.60
C THR A 486 -7.81 14.75 -22.63
N LEU A 487 -7.37 15.93 -22.17
CA LEU A 487 -6.87 16.99 -23.03
C LEU A 487 -5.36 16.97 -23.23
N GLN A 488 -4.58 16.17 -22.48
CA GLN A 488 -3.11 16.20 -22.53
C GLN A 488 -2.54 16.27 -23.95
N ASN A 489 -2.98 15.39 -24.86
CA ASN A 489 -2.48 15.37 -26.25
C ASN A 489 -2.99 16.52 -27.16
N LYS A 490 -3.82 17.42 -26.63
CA LYS A 490 -4.34 18.62 -27.31
C LYS A 490 -3.75 19.90 -26.75
N LEU A 491 -3.02 19.84 -25.63
CA LEU A 491 -2.46 21.01 -24.95
C LEU A 491 -1.08 21.39 -25.51
N GLY A 492 -0.70 22.64 -25.30
CA GLY A 492 0.60 23.23 -25.68
C GLY A 492 1.54 23.33 -24.48
N ASN A 493 2.08 24.52 -24.22
CA ASN A 493 3.04 24.71 -23.12
C ASN A 493 2.35 24.58 -21.75
N CYS A 494 3.03 23.91 -20.83
CA CYS A 494 2.61 23.75 -19.45
C CYS A 494 3.19 24.86 -18.58
N TRP A 495 2.32 25.59 -17.90
CA TRP A 495 2.69 26.63 -16.95
C TRP A 495 2.40 26.16 -15.53
N LEU A 496 3.39 26.27 -14.65
CA LEU A 496 3.27 25.88 -13.24
C LEU A 496 3.65 27.04 -12.31
N PRO A 497 2.97 27.19 -11.17
CA PRO A 497 3.23 28.30 -10.25
C PRO A 497 4.63 28.30 -9.62
N ALA A 498 5.28 27.13 -9.46
CA ALA A 498 6.68 27.04 -9.06
C ALA A 498 7.29 25.68 -9.44
N ALA A 499 8.63 25.62 -9.50
CA ALA A 499 9.37 24.39 -9.86
C ALA A 499 9.23 23.25 -8.85
N GLN A 500 9.03 23.56 -7.58
CA GLN A 500 8.85 22.55 -6.54
C GLN A 500 7.41 22.01 -6.43
N TYR A 501 6.44 22.65 -7.12
CA TYR A 501 5.02 22.32 -6.99
C TYR A 501 4.52 21.47 -8.16
N LEU A 502 3.46 20.70 -7.88
CA LEU A 502 2.82 19.77 -8.81
C LEU A 502 3.76 18.84 -9.60
N PRO A 503 4.71 18.12 -8.96
CA PRO A 503 5.70 17.33 -9.70
C PRO A 503 5.11 16.25 -10.61
N GLY A 504 3.92 15.72 -10.35
CA GLY A 504 3.29 14.80 -11.29
C GLY A 504 2.64 15.47 -12.50
N VAL A 505 2.27 16.75 -12.45
CA VAL A 505 1.92 17.53 -13.65
C VAL A 505 3.15 17.71 -14.53
N GLN A 506 4.31 17.98 -13.92
CA GLN A 506 5.58 18.05 -14.64
C GLN A 506 5.87 16.71 -15.35
N MET A 507 5.72 15.60 -14.62
CA MET A 507 5.95 14.25 -15.17
C MET A 507 5.04 13.92 -16.36
N GLU A 508 3.78 14.38 -16.34
CA GLU A 508 2.83 14.13 -17.43
C GLU A 508 3.05 15.05 -18.62
N ALA A 509 3.28 16.34 -18.37
CA ALA A 509 3.64 17.30 -19.42
C ALA A 509 4.86 16.80 -20.21
N GLN A 510 5.86 16.23 -19.55
CA GLN A 510 7.01 15.59 -20.20
C GLN A 510 6.64 14.38 -21.06
N GLU A 511 5.72 13.51 -20.62
CA GLU A 511 5.31 12.32 -21.37
C GLU A 511 4.63 12.68 -22.70
N TYR A 512 4.00 13.86 -22.75
CA TYR A 512 3.39 14.45 -23.94
C TYR A 512 4.29 15.47 -24.65
N ASP A 513 5.57 15.54 -24.29
CA ASP A 513 6.56 16.41 -24.93
C ASP A 513 6.22 17.92 -24.84
N HIS A 514 5.48 18.33 -23.79
CA HIS A 514 5.17 19.73 -23.54
C HIS A 514 6.39 20.47 -22.99
N THR A 515 6.55 21.74 -23.39
CA THR A 515 7.51 22.64 -22.73
C THR A 515 6.94 23.09 -21.39
N ILE A 516 7.70 22.92 -20.31
CA ILE A 516 7.28 23.31 -18.96
C ILE A 516 7.94 24.63 -18.58
N ARG A 517 7.14 25.56 -18.06
CA ARG A 517 7.57 26.89 -17.62
C ARG A 517 7.08 27.16 -16.21
N TYR A 518 7.87 27.91 -15.46
CA TYR A 518 7.60 28.17 -14.04
C TYR A 518 7.53 29.66 -13.76
N PHE A 519 6.70 30.03 -12.79
CA PHE A 519 6.82 31.33 -12.13
C PHE A 519 7.85 31.23 -11.01
N ASP A 520 8.74 32.21 -10.91
CA ASP A 520 9.62 32.38 -9.74
C ASP A 520 8.88 33.10 -8.61
N GLU A 521 9.56 33.28 -7.47
CA GLU A 521 9.04 33.98 -6.29
C GLU A 521 8.62 35.45 -6.57
N ASN A 522 9.06 36.02 -7.69
CA ASN A 522 8.72 37.37 -8.14
C ASN A 522 7.70 37.37 -9.31
N ASN A 523 7.04 36.24 -9.57
CA ASN A 523 6.13 36.02 -10.69
C ASN A 523 6.77 36.21 -12.09
N LYS A 524 8.09 36.11 -12.20
CA LYS A 524 8.76 36.08 -13.51
C LYS A 524 8.80 34.67 -14.05
N VAL A 525 8.65 34.58 -15.37
CA VAL A 525 8.77 33.32 -16.10
C VAL A 525 10.22 32.87 -16.10
N THR A 526 10.46 31.65 -15.65
CA THR A 526 11.75 30.98 -15.72
C THR A 526 11.61 29.64 -16.44
N GLU A 527 12.62 29.31 -17.24
CA GLU A 527 12.81 27.99 -17.83
C GLU A 527 13.87 27.29 -16.98
N LYS A 528 13.47 26.26 -16.24
CA LYS A 528 14.37 25.48 -15.39
C LYS A 528 14.18 24.01 -15.71
N ASP A 529 15.26 23.31 -16.05
CA ASP A 529 15.23 21.85 -16.30
C ASP A 529 15.21 21.02 -15.01
N GLN A 530 14.69 21.56 -13.91
CA GLN A 530 14.76 20.87 -12.62
C GLN A 530 13.62 19.86 -12.51
N ILE A 531 13.89 18.65 -12.97
CA ILE A 531 12.95 17.52 -12.96
C ILE A 531 12.88 16.93 -11.55
N PHE A 532 11.66 16.65 -11.07
CA PHE A 532 11.47 15.89 -9.83
C PHE A 532 12.05 14.48 -9.93
N ASP A 533 13.09 14.20 -9.13
CA ASP A 533 13.63 12.86 -8.95
C ASP A 533 13.07 12.21 -7.68
N ILE A 534 12.16 11.26 -7.91
CA ILE A 534 11.57 10.43 -6.86
C ILE A 534 12.60 9.66 -6.01
N ASN A 535 13.71 9.25 -6.61
CA ASN A 535 14.75 8.49 -5.92
C ASN A 535 15.59 9.40 -5.00
N GLU A 536 15.78 10.66 -5.38
CA GLU A 536 16.40 11.68 -4.54
C GLU A 536 15.47 12.05 -3.38
N TRP A 537 14.18 12.23 -3.66
CA TRP A 537 13.15 12.52 -2.64
C TRP A 537 13.09 11.42 -1.57
N LEU A 538 12.99 10.15 -1.96
CA LEU A 538 13.00 9.03 -1.01
C LEU A 538 14.31 8.91 -0.23
N TYR A 539 15.44 9.30 -0.84
CA TYR A 539 16.72 9.30 -0.15
C TYR A 539 16.77 10.36 0.96
N LYS A 540 16.15 11.52 0.76
CA LYS A 540 16.06 12.57 1.79
C LYS A 540 15.25 12.10 2.99
N ILE A 541 14.05 11.55 2.76
CA ILE A 541 13.16 11.07 3.84
C ILE A 541 13.84 10.05 4.75
N LYS A 542 14.69 9.18 4.22
CA LYS A 542 15.41 8.18 5.02
C LYS A 542 16.45 8.78 5.98
N ASN A 543 17.05 9.91 5.60
CA ASN A 543 18.19 10.49 6.31
C ASN A 543 17.79 11.69 7.19
N VAL A 544 16.49 11.93 7.34
CA VAL A 544 15.89 12.80 8.35
C VAL A 544 15.53 11.92 9.54
#